data_AF-A0A940XAM5-F1
#
_entry.id   AF-A0A940XAM5-F1
#
_cell.length_a   1.000
_cell.length_b   1.000
_cell.length_c   1.000
_cell.angle_alpha   90.00
_cell.angle_beta   90.00
_cell.angle_gamma   90.00
#
_symmetry.space_group_name_H-M   'P 1'
#
loop_
_entity.id
_entity.type
_entity.pdbx_description
1 polymer ?
#
loop_
_entity_poly.entity_id
_entity_poly.type
_entity_poly.pdbx_seq_one_letter_code
_entity_poly.pdbx_strand_id
1 'polypeptide(L)'
;MTEKHPNYSSYVYCANNPVNLIDPDGRDWFVNDQGFYLWSNNSSVSGFSYAGNVLPPSVSRYQILEQKNGRLFHKNTDDWLNRNINSYLGTNLNEKLPYDRAQESFNDELLTTAVGVGIGKLGGLAFKALSRAGGSLWNVEGGWLARGFVYEEMLGGNLAKGYPVIDKFVKGVATSIKTLDLRTKGYQNSSKVLSVLKKYIKKLEAFEGVNRGGINTTGGKITEKVLEVGVPKGASAAQVEAIQAAVKYGEEVGIKVNVRIVK
;
A
#
# COMPACT_ATOMS: atom_id res chain seq x y z
N MET A 1 -35.30 50.49 23.12
CA MET A 1 -35.05 49.72 21.87
C MET A 1 -36.32 48.94 21.59
N THR A 2 -37.20 49.49 20.76
CA THR A 2 -38.49 48.87 20.42
C THR A 2 -38.29 48.12 19.10
N GLU A 3 -38.54 46.82 19.08
CA GLU A 3 -38.43 46.01 17.86
C GLU A 3 -39.42 46.51 16.80
N LYS A 4 -38.94 46.62 15.56
CA LYS A 4 -39.66 47.25 14.43
C LYS A 4 -40.88 46.45 13.96
N HIS A 5 -41.04 45.21 14.46
CA HIS A 5 -42.02 44.22 14.01
C HIS A 5 -42.49 43.31 15.18
N PRO A 6 -43.26 43.83 16.17
CA PRO A 6 -43.64 43.06 17.38
C PRO A 6 -44.57 41.87 17.12
N ASN A 7 -45.16 41.79 15.93
CA ASN A 7 -46.13 40.76 15.54
C ASN A 7 -45.46 39.56 14.83
N TYR A 8 -44.18 39.70 14.47
CA TYR A 8 -43.42 38.63 13.84
C TYR A 8 -42.65 37.91 14.93
N SER A 9 -43.09 36.69 15.23
CA SER A 9 -42.34 35.82 16.12
C SER A 9 -40.94 35.56 15.54
N SER A 10 -39.92 35.39 16.39
CA SER A 10 -38.58 34.99 15.97
C SER A 10 -38.57 33.70 15.13
N TYR A 11 -39.62 32.89 15.23
CA TYR A 11 -39.84 31.67 14.42
C TYR A 11 -40.26 31.92 12.97
N VAL A 12 -40.53 33.16 12.56
CA VAL A 12 -40.84 33.50 11.15
C VAL A 12 -39.68 33.13 10.22
N TYR A 13 -38.44 33.25 10.68
CA TYR A 13 -37.24 32.84 9.93
C TYR A 13 -37.14 31.32 9.71
N CYS A 14 -37.94 30.53 10.45
CA CYS A 14 -37.99 29.07 10.34
C CYS A 14 -39.34 28.58 9.78
N ALA A 15 -40.13 29.45 9.14
CA ALA A 15 -41.49 29.15 8.67
C ALA A 15 -42.39 28.55 9.76
N ASN A 16 -42.28 29.04 11.00
CA ASN A 16 -43.01 28.54 12.18
C ASN A 16 -42.74 27.06 12.52
N ASN A 17 -41.70 26.45 11.94
CA ASN A 17 -41.25 25.11 12.25
C ASN A 17 -39.72 25.09 12.43
N PRO A 18 -39.21 25.33 13.66
CA PRO A 18 -37.78 25.33 13.92
C PRO A 18 -37.11 23.98 13.65
N VAL A 19 -37.88 22.88 13.59
CA VAL A 19 -37.37 21.54 13.27
C VAL A 19 -36.94 21.45 11.80
N ASN A 20 -37.49 22.26 10.89
CA ASN A 20 -37.09 22.25 9.46
C ASN A 20 -35.66 22.76 9.20
N LEU A 21 -35.06 23.48 10.15
CA LEU A 21 -33.66 23.93 10.09
C LEU A 21 -32.70 23.00 10.83
N ILE A 22 -33.23 21.97 11.48
CA ILE A 22 -32.46 20.90 12.11
C ILE A 22 -32.42 19.76 11.11
N ASP A 23 -31.22 19.29 10.78
CA ASP A 23 -30.99 18.20 9.83
C ASP A 23 -31.86 16.96 10.18
N PRO A 24 -32.89 16.62 9.38
CA PRO A 24 -33.81 15.53 9.70
C PRO A 24 -33.24 14.13 9.47
N ASP A 25 -32.16 13.97 8.69
CA ASP A 25 -31.66 12.65 8.28
C ASP A 25 -30.41 12.20 9.05
N GLY A 26 -29.70 13.13 9.69
CA GLY A 26 -28.55 12.87 10.58
C GLY A 26 -27.40 12.17 9.88
N ARG A 27 -27.29 12.33 8.55
CA ARG A 27 -26.27 11.69 7.73
C ARG A 27 -25.11 12.64 7.49
N ASP A 28 -24.02 12.40 8.21
CA ASP A 28 -22.89 13.29 8.18
C ASP A 28 -21.57 12.55 7.97
N TRP A 29 -20.58 13.32 7.53
CA TRP A 29 -19.20 12.88 7.54
C TRP A 29 -18.63 13.01 8.95
N PHE A 30 -17.94 11.97 9.36
CA PHE A 30 -17.19 11.90 10.59
C PHE A 30 -15.71 11.73 10.25
N VAL A 31 -14.82 12.48 10.90
CA VAL A 31 -13.37 12.45 10.67
C VAL A 31 -12.65 11.96 11.92
N ASN A 32 -11.64 11.10 11.77
CA ASN A 32 -10.81 10.69 12.91
C ASN A 32 -9.56 11.57 13.06
N ASP A 33 -8.79 11.31 14.11
CA ASP A 33 -7.55 12.01 14.43
C ASP A 33 -6.43 11.83 13.38
N GLN A 34 -6.52 10.80 12.53
CA GLN A 34 -5.62 10.56 11.39
C GLN A 34 -6.14 11.17 10.08
N GLY A 35 -7.26 11.90 10.09
CA GLY A 35 -7.80 12.57 8.91
C GLY A 35 -8.52 11.64 7.91
N PHE A 36 -9.04 10.50 8.37
CA PHE A 36 -9.91 9.61 7.58
C PHE A 36 -11.38 9.90 7.85
N TYR A 37 -12.19 9.85 6.79
CA TYR A 37 -13.58 10.25 6.77
C TYR A 37 -14.50 9.04 6.62
N LEU A 38 -15.53 8.94 7.46
CA LEU A 38 -16.56 7.92 7.43
C LEU A 38 -17.94 8.58 7.26
N TRP A 39 -18.73 8.08 6.32
CA TRP A 39 -20.15 8.45 6.21
C TRP A 39 -20.98 7.58 7.15
N SER A 40 -21.80 8.19 8.00
CA SER A 40 -22.65 7.47 8.96
C SER A 40 -23.99 8.16 9.13
N ASN A 41 -25.04 7.38 9.40
CA ASN A 41 -26.37 7.88 9.74
C ASN A 41 -26.58 8.01 11.26
N ASN A 42 -25.51 7.79 12.04
CA ASN A 42 -25.56 7.89 13.51
C ASN A 42 -25.16 9.29 13.95
N SER A 43 -25.80 9.80 15.01
CA SER A 43 -25.47 11.09 15.63
C SER A 43 -24.07 11.16 16.24
N SER A 44 -23.43 10.01 16.45
CA SER A 44 -22.03 9.92 16.86
C SER A 44 -21.41 8.61 16.39
N VAL A 45 -20.11 8.64 16.12
CA VAL A 45 -19.31 7.45 15.82
C VAL A 45 -18.11 7.44 16.76
N SER A 46 -17.96 6.37 17.53
CA SER A 46 -16.83 6.23 18.45
C SER A 46 -15.49 6.32 17.72
N GLY A 47 -14.60 7.19 18.21
CA GLY A 47 -13.29 7.44 17.61
C GLY A 47 -13.28 8.42 16.44
N PHE A 48 -14.41 9.05 16.12
CA PHE A 48 -14.51 10.09 15.10
C PHE A 48 -15.19 11.35 15.64
N SER A 49 -14.79 12.50 15.11
CA SER A 49 -15.37 13.81 15.33
C SER A 49 -16.26 14.20 14.16
N TYR A 50 -17.30 14.98 14.43
CA TYR A 50 -18.20 15.50 13.41
C TYR A 50 -17.45 16.42 12.42
N ALA A 51 -17.59 16.15 11.12
CA ALA A 51 -16.94 16.91 10.05
C ALA A 51 -17.94 17.69 9.17
N GLY A 52 -19.25 17.45 9.30
CA GLY A 52 -20.30 18.13 8.54
C GLY A 52 -20.90 17.29 7.41
N ASN A 53 -21.88 17.87 6.72
CA ASN A 53 -22.65 17.19 5.67
C ASN A 53 -21.93 17.11 4.30
N VAL A 54 -20.90 17.93 4.06
CA VAL A 54 -20.12 17.95 2.82
C VAL A 54 -18.69 17.49 3.08
N LEU A 55 -18.20 16.54 2.27
CA LEU A 55 -16.82 16.11 2.30
C LEU A 55 -15.91 17.23 1.75
N PRO A 56 -14.84 17.64 2.45
CA PRO A 56 -13.93 18.65 1.92
C PRO A 56 -13.30 18.22 0.58
N PRO A 57 -13.15 19.12 -0.40
CA PRO A 57 -12.62 18.78 -1.72
C PRO A 57 -11.13 18.37 -1.71
N SER A 58 -10.42 18.63 -0.62
CA SER A 58 -9.02 18.22 -0.41
C SER A 58 -8.87 16.75 0.01
N VAL A 59 -9.97 16.06 0.34
CA VAL A 59 -9.92 14.67 0.83
C VAL A 59 -9.63 13.70 -0.31
N SER A 60 -8.56 12.92 -0.16
CA SER A 60 -8.21 11.87 -1.11
C SER A 60 -9.23 10.73 -1.07
N ARG A 61 -9.45 10.06 -2.22
CA ARG A 61 -10.30 8.87 -2.32
C ARG A 61 -9.90 7.76 -1.34
N TYR A 62 -8.63 7.70 -0.94
CA TYR A 62 -8.09 6.75 0.04
C TYR A 62 -8.54 7.04 1.48
N GLN A 63 -8.73 8.32 1.81
CA GLN A 63 -9.12 8.76 3.15
C GLN A 63 -10.60 8.48 3.45
N ILE A 64 -11.36 8.04 2.45
CA ILE A 64 -12.78 7.71 2.60
C ILE A 64 -12.92 6.27 3.06
N LEU A 65 -13.54 6.08 4.22
CA LEU A 65 -13.83 4.81 4.85
C LEU A 65 -15.28 4.38 4.62
N GLU A 66 -15.51 3.08 4.75
CA GLU A 66 -16.81 2.44 4.73
C GLU A 66 -16.85 1.41 5.86
N GLN A 67 -17.92 1.39 6.64
CA GLN A 67 -18.11 0.40 7.70
C GLN A 67 -18.89 -0.80 7.14
N LYS A 68 -18.34 -2.02 7.33
CA LYS A 68 -19.02 -3.27 7.01
C LYS A 68 -18.84 -4.26 8.15
N ASN A 69 -19.93 -4.84 8.64
CA ASN A 69 -19.93 -5.84 9.71
C ASN A 69 -19.12 -5.41 10.96
N GLY A 70 -19.25 -4.14 11.36
CA GLY A 70 -18.56 -3.58 12.53
C GLY A 70 -17.06 -3.26 12.33
N ARG A 71 -16.49 -3.46 11.13
CA ARG A 71 -15.11 -3.12 10.79
C ARG A 71 -15.05 -2.01 9.75
N LEU A 72 -14.01 -1.19 9.80
CA LEU A 72 -13.78 -0.10 8.85
C LEU A 72 -12.89 -0.56 7.70
N PHE A 73 -13.19 -0.11 6.49
CA PHE A 73 -12.46 -0.43 5.27
C PHE A 73 -12.25 0.84 4.44
N HIS A 74 -11.18 0.91 3.67
CA HIS A 74 -11.03 1.98 2.68
C HIS A 74 -12.05 1.76 1.54
N LYS A 75 -12.96 2.71 1.35
CA LYS A 75 -14.11 2.58 0.45
C LYS A 75 -13.69 2.31 -0.99
N ASN A 76 -12.62 2.97 -1.42
CA ASN A 76 -12.14 3.00 -2.81
C ASN A 76 -10.82 2.22 -3.01
N THR A 77 -10.57 1.20 -2.19
CA THR A 77 -9.36 0.35 -2.30
C THR A 77 -9.76 -1.11 -2.50
N ASP A 78 -9.17 -1.75 -3.50
CA ASP A 78 -9.24 -3.19 -3.71
C ASP A 78 -8.07 -3.89 -2.98
N ASP A 79 -8.38 -4.75 -2.02
CA ASP A 79 -7.40 -5.64 -1.38
C ASP A 79 -7.20 -6.88 -2.25
N TRP A 80 -6.49 -6.65 -3.34
CA TRP A 80 -6.10 -7.69 -4.29
C TRP A 80 -5.28 -8.81 -3.62
N LEU A 81 -4.62 -8.53 -2.49
CA LEU A 81 -3.85 -9.51 -1.72
C LEU A 81 -4.80 -10.53 -1.06
N ASN A 82 -5.84 -10.06 -0.37
CA ASN A 82 -6.88 -10.92 0.22
C ASN A 82 -7.61 -11.75 -0.84
N ARG A 83 -7.92 -11.16 -2.01
CA ARG A 83 -8.57 -11.88 -3.12
C ARG A 83 -7.75 -13.09 -3.58
N ASN A 84 -6.43 -12.94 -3.66
CA ASN A 84 -5.54 -14.04 -4.06
C ASN A 84 -5.30 -15.05 -2.92
N ILE A 85 -5.19 -14.60 -1.67
CA ILE A 85 -5.02 -15.49 -0.50
C ILE A 85 -6.28 -16.35 -0.27
N ASN A 86 -7.46 -15.78 -0.42
CA ASN A 86 -8.72 -16.52 -0.41
C ASN A 86 -8.74 -17.61 -1.47
N SER A 87 -8.33 -17.28 -2.69
CA SER A 87 -8.32 -18.21 -3.82
C SER A 87 -7.32 -19.37 -3.66
N TYR A 88 -6.19 -19.11 -2.97
CA TYR A 88 -5.08 -20.07 -2.86
C TYR A 88 -5.14 -20.90 -1.57
N LEU A 89 -5.71 -20.35 -0.49
CA LEU A 89 -5.77 -20.98 0.83
C LEU A 89 -7.20 -21.31 1.28
N GLY A 90 -8.23 -21.09 0.45
CA GLY A 90 -9.63 -21.39 0.77
C GLY A 90 -10.19 -20.57 1.93
N THR A 91 -9.69 -19.34 2.11
CA THR A 91 -10.11 -18.43 3.21
C THR A 91 -11.16 -17.43 2.72
N ASN A 92 -11.94 -16.82 3.64
CA ASN A 92 -12.99 -15.84 3.33
C ASN A 92 -12.66 -14.44 3.89
N LEU A 93 -11.46 -13.92 3.57
CA LEU A 93 -11.03 -12.58 3.98
C LEU A 93 -11.70 -11.49 3.12
N ASN A 94 -11.95 -10.32 3.68
CA ASN A 94 -12.64 -9.25 2.94
C ASN A 94 -11.76 -8.67 1.82
N GLU A 95 -12.33 -8.49 0.63
CA GLU A 95 -11.62 -7.99 -0.57
C GLU A 95 -11.38 -6.48 -0.58
N LYS A 96 -11.79 -5.76 0.47
CA LYS A 96 -11.45 -4.34 0.66
C LYS A 96 -10.37 -4.21 1.72
N LEU A 97 -9.50 -3.22 1.57
CA LEU A 97 -8.41 -3.00 2.50
C LEU A 97 -8.99 -2.57 3.85
N PRO A 98 -8.79 -3.33 4.95
CA PRO A 98 -9.27 -2.92 6.26
C PRO A 98 -8.50 -1.70 6.74
N TYR A 99 -9.23 -0.74 7.31
CA TYR A 99 -8.63 0.37 8.03
C TYR A 99 -8.23 -0.09 9.43
N ASP A 100 -6.99 0.16 9.79
CA ASP A 100 -6.43 -0.10 11.12
C ASP A 100 -5.59 1.11 11.54
N ARG A 101 -5.92 1.69 12.70
CA ARG A 101 -5.27 2.90 13.21
C ARG A 101 -3.76 2.72 13.37
N ALA A 102 -3.33 1.56 13.89
CA ALA A 102 -1.92 1.27 14.08
C ALA A 102 -1.21 1.09 12.74
N GLN A 103 -1.89 0.52 11.73
CA GLN A 103 -1.38 0.39 10.37
C GLN A 103 -1.11 1.73 9.70
N GLU A 104 -2.05 2.67 9.73
CA GLU A 104 -1.85 3.98 9.10
C GLU A 104 -0.75 4.79 9.82
N SER A 105 -0.71 4.79 11.16
CA SER A 105 0.38 5.45 11.91
C SER A 105 1.76 4.87 11.60
N PHE A 106 1.86 3.53 11.52
CA PHE A 106 3.12 2.87 11.19
C PHE A 106 3.51 3.08 9.72
N ASN A 107 2.54 3.13 8.80
CA ASN A 107 2.79 3.45 7.39
C ASN A 107 3.33 4.87 7.25
N ASP A 108 2.76 5.83 7.98
CA ASP A 108 3.24 7.21 8.00
C ASP A 108 4.65 7.32 8.62
N GLU A 109 4.93 6.56 9.69
CA GLU A 109 6.27 6.46 10.28
C GLU A 109 7.28 5.79 9.34
N LEU A 110 6.87 4.77 8.58
CA LEU A 110 7.69 4.10 7.58
C LEU A 110 7.98 5.02 6.39
N LEU A 111 6.97 5.76 5.92
CA LEU A 111 7.09 6.78 4.88
C LEU A 111 8.04 7.91 5.30
N THR A 112 7.95 8.39 6.54
CA THR A 112 8.79 9.47 7.08
C THR A 112 10.20 9.00 7.45
N THR A 113 10.39 7.75 7.89
CA THR A 113 11.72 7.15 8.06
C THR A 113 12.37 6.83 6.71
N ALA A 114 11.57 6.67 5.66
CA ALA A 114 12.00 6.37 4.30
C ALA A 114 11.93 7.57 3.34
N VAL A 115 12.25 8.79 3.79
CA VAL A 115 12.29 10.05 2.99
C VAL A 115 13.24 10.03 1.77
N GLY A 116 13.72 8.88 1.31
CA GLY A 116 14.36 8.69 0.00
C GLY A 116 13.60 7.79 -0.99
N VAL A 117 12.46 7.21 -0.62
CA VAL A 117 11.82 6.14 -1.41
C VAL A 117 10.31 6.26 -1.31
N GLY A 118 9.61 6.39 -2.45
CA GLY A 118 8.15 6.33 -2.51
C GLY A 118 7.62 4.94 -2.18
N ILE A 119 7.65 4.57 -0.90
CA ILE A 119 7.04 3.37 -0.33
C ILE A 119 5.51 3.56 -0.38
N GLY A 120 4.78 2.59 -0.91
CA GLY A 120 3.31 2.62 -0.93
C GLY A 120 2.75 2.26 0.45
N LYS A 121 1.49 2.61 0.72
CA LYS A 121 0.81 2.17 1.95
C LYS A 121 0.80 0.64 2.03
N LEU A 122 1.29 0.07 3.13
CA LEU A 122 1.17 -1.36 3.39
C LEU A 122 -0.29 -1.70 3.63
N GLY A 123 -0.79 -2.76 3.02
CA GLY A 123 -2.10 -3.31 3.32
C GLY A 123 -2.13 -4.17 4.58
N GLY A 124 -3.33 -4.58 4.99
CA GLY A 124 -3.58 -5.02 6.36
C GLY A 124 -2.96 -6.36 6.72
N LEU A 125 -2.74 -7.24 5.75
CA LEU A 125 -2.03 -8.50 5.98
C LEU A 125 -0.52 -8.30 6.06
N ALA A 126 0.07 -7.52 5.15
CA ALA A 126 1.50 -7.23 5.22
C ALA A 126 1.86 -6.44 6.48
N PHE A 127 1.03 -5.48 6.88
CA PHE A 127 1.19 -4.77 8.14
C PHE A 127 1.14 -5.72 9.34
N LYS A 128 0.14 -6.61 9.43
CA LYS A 128 0.06 -7.60 10.52
C LYS A 128 1.24 -8.55 10.55
N ALA A 129 1.71 -8.99 9.39
CA ALA A 129 2.88 -9.84 9.28
C ALA A 129 4.14 -9.13 9.77
N LEU A 130 4.33 -7.88 9.35
CA LEU A 130 5.48 -7.06 9.73
C LEU A 130 5.44 -6.65 11.21
N SER A 131 4.26 -6.32 11.75
CA SER A 131 4.09 -5.95 13.17
C SER A 131 4.33 -7.14 14.09
N ARG A 132 3.84 -8.34 13.75
CA ARG A 132 4.19 -9.59 14.46
C ARG A 132 5.68 -9.90 14.41
N ALA A 133 6.34 -9.53 13.31
CA ALA A 133 7.77 -9.68 13.12
C ALA A 133 8.61 -8.59 13.82
N GLY A 134 8.00 -7.73 14.64
CA GLY A 134 8.68 -6.64 15.34
C GLY A 134 9.17 -5.53 14.40
N GLY A 135 8.50 -5.32 13.26
CA GLY A 135 8.89 -4.33 12.26
C GLY A 135 10.01 -4.80 11.33
N SER A 136 10.45 -6.06 11.42
CA SER A 136 11.51 -6.62 10.59
C SER A 136 10.96 -7.54 9.51
N LEU A 137 11.24 -7.22 8.25
CA LEU A 137 10.90 -8.04 7.09
C LEU A 137 11.54 -9.43 7.16
N TRP A 138 12.71 -9.54 7.78
CA TRP A 138 13.45 -10.80 7.89
C TRP A 138 12.91 -11.74 8.95
N ASN A 139 12.11 -11.23 9.88
CA ASN A 139 11.47 -12.01 10.94
C ASN A 139 10.02 -12.38 10.62
N VAL A 140 9.54 -12.06 9.42
CA VAL A 140 8.19 -12.38 8.98
C VAL A 140 7.97 -13.90 8.97
N GLU A 141 6.96 -14.34 9.71
CA GLU A 141 6.49 -15.72 9.72
C GLU A 141 5.97 -16.13 8.33
N GLY A 142 6.18 -17.38 7.92
CA GLY A 142 5.87 -17.85 6.56
C GLY A 142 7.06 -17.77 5.59
N GLY A 143 8.24 -17.43 6.10
CA GLY A 143 9.51 -17.65 5.41
C GLY A 143 9.73 -16.75 4.19
N TRP A 144 10.37 -17.29 3.15
CA TRP A 144 10.75 -16.51 1.96
C TRP A 144 9.57 -16.03 1.12
N LEU A 145 8.45 -16.78 1.10
CA LEU A 145 7.25 -16.41 0.35
C LEU A 145 6.54 -15.20 0.97
N ALA A 146 6.23 -15.27 2.28
CA ALA A 146 5.53 -14.20 2.99
C ALA A 146 6.32 -12.89 2.96
N ARG A 147 7.63 -12.97 3.22
CA ARG A 147 8.55 -11.83 3.09
C ARG A 147 8.56 -11.21 1.69
N GLY A 148 8.58 -12.03 0.64
CA GLY A 148 8.54 -11.53 -0.74
C GLY A 148 7.27 -10.70 -0.98
N PHE A 149 6.12 -11.21 -0.53
CA PHE A 149 4.85 -10.50 -0.65
C PHE A 149 4.79 -9.20 0.15
N VAL A 150 5.24 -9.22 1.41
CA VAL A 150 5.30 -8.01 2.24
C VAL A 150 6.18 -6.96 1.56
N TYR A 151 7.34 -7.36 1.01
CA TYR A 151 8.26 -6.44 0.36
C TYR A 151 7.72 -5.88 -0.97
N GLU A 152 7.04 -6.70 -1.77
CA GLU A 152 6.33 -6.25 -2.97
C GLU A 152 5.29 -5.18 -2.62
N GLU A 153 4.55 -5.38 -1.53
CA GLU A 153 3.53 -4.45 -1.07
C GLU A 153 4.13 -3.14 -0.54
N MET A 154 5.24 -3.20 0.22
CA MET A 154 6.02 -2.02 0.63
C MET A 154 6.40 -1.14 -0.56
N LEU A 155 6.78 -1.76 -1.69
CA LEU A 155 7.19 -1.03 -2.88
C LEU A 155 6.02 -0.69 -3.84
N GLY A 156 4.78 -0.98 -3.44
CA GLY A 156 3.58 -0.71 -4.22
C GLY A 156 3.47 -1.59 -5.47
N GLY A 157 3.77 -2.88 -5.32
CA GLY A 157 3.48 -3.90 -6.34
C GLY A 157 2.00 -3.85 -6.73
N ASN A 158 1.74 -3.72 -8.04
CA ASN A 158 0.40 -3.49 -8.58
C ASN A 158 -0.02 -4.54 -9.60
N LEU A 159 0.76 -5.61 -9.77
CA LEU A 159 0.47 -6.72 -10.67
C LEU A 159 -0.04 -7.92 -9.89
N ALA A 160 -0.91 -8.71 -10.53
CA ALA A 160 -1.46 -9.94 -9.94
C ALA A 160 -0.34 -10.92 -9.56
N LYS A 161 -0.55 -11.70 -8.50
CA LYS A 161 0.44 -12.72 -8.10
C LYS A 161 0.63 -13.75 -9.23
N GLY A 162 1.88 -14.13 -9.46
CA GLY A 162 2.24 -15.00 -10.58
C GLY A 162 2.26 -14.29 -11.94
N TYR A 163 2.16 -12.95 -11.97
CA TYR A 163 2.51 -12.20 -13.17
C TYR A 163 3.97 -12.54 -13.56
N PRO A 164 4.25 -12.86 -14.83
CA PRO A 164 5.59 -13.27 -15.22
C PRO A 164 6.61 -12.15 -15.02
N VAL A 165 7.73 -12.50 -14.36
CA VAL A 165 8.97 -11.72 -14.23
C VAL A 165 8.88 -10.44 -13.38
N ILE A 166 7.86 -9.62 -13.60
CA ILE A 166 7.69 -8.30 -12.98
C ILE A 166 6.56 -8.29 -11.96
N ASP A 167 6.69 -7.42 -10.98
CA ASP A 167 5.79 -7.32 -9.82
C ASP A 167 5.10 -5.93 -9.78
N LYS A 168 5.66 -4.95 -10.49
CA LYS A 168 5.08 -3.60 -10.65
C LYS A 168 5.24 -3.08 -12.08
N PHE A 169 4.20 -2.44 -12.60
CA PHE A 169 4.25 -1.72 -13.88
C PHE A 169 3.54 -0.38 -13.77
N VAL A 170 4.30 0.72 -13.91
CA VAL A 170 3.77 2.09 -13.78
C VAL A 170 4.42 2.97 -14.83
N LYS A 171 3.63 3.64 -15.67
CA LYS A 171 4.09 4.63 -16.67
C LYS A 171 5.25 4.11 -17.55
N GLY A 172 5.18 2.84 -17.97
CA GLY A 172 6.19 2.21 -18.83
C GLY A 172 7.38 1.60 -18.10
N VAL A 173 7.50 1.80 -16.79
CA VAL A 173 8.56 1.20 -15.97
C VAL A 173 8.11 -0.17 -15.48
N ALA A 174 8.81 -1.22 -15.89
CA ALA A 174 8.59 -2.60 -15.50
C ALA A 174 9.58 -3.00 -14.39
N THR A 175 9.08 -3.24 -13.18
CA THR A 175 9.91 -3.49 -12.00
C THR A 175 9.73 -4.92 -11.50
N SER A 176 10.83 -5.66 -11.39
CA SER A 176 10.89 -6.92 -10.64
C SER A 176 11.37 -6.63 -9.22
N ILE A 177 10.60 -7.06 -8.22
CA ILE A 177 10.87 -6.84 -6.80
C ILE A 177 11.29 -8.18 -6.20
N LYS A 178 12.45 -8.22 -5.53
CA LYS A 178 13.03 -9.43 -4.96
C LYS A 178 13.60 -9.18 -3.58
N THR A 179 13.60 -10.20 -2.75
CA THR A 179 14.33 -10.20 -1.47
C THR A 179 15.44 -11.25 -1.53
N LEU A 180 16.63 -10.92 -1.04
CA LEU A 180 17.77 -11.83 -1.01
C LEU A 180 18.42 -11.84 0.38
N ASP A 181 18.26 -12.96 1.10
CA ASP A 181 18.82 -13.12 2.45
C ASP A 181 20.27 -13.57 2.43
N LEU A 182 21.19 -12.62 2.47
CA LEU A 182 22.64 -12.84 2.40
C LEU A 182 23.20 -13.75 3.53
N ARG A 183 22.44 -13.96 4.61
CA ARG A 183 22.86 -14.80 5.75
C ARG A 183 22.60 -16.29 5.50
N THR A 184 21.77 -16.62 4.51
CA THR A 184 21.47 -18.01 4.14
C THR A 184 22.75 -18.72 3.73
N LYS A 185 22.97 -19.97 4.17
CA LYS A 185 24.20 -20.76 3.87
C LYS A 185 24.62 -20.72 2.40
N GLY A 186 23.67 -20.74 1.47
CA GLY A 186 23.96 -20.64 0.03
C GLY A 186 24.48 -19.27 -0.40
N TYR A 187 23.96 -18.18 0.18
CA TYR A 187 24.30 -16.81 -0.20
C TYR A 187 25.49 -16.24 0.55
N GLN A 188 26.00 -16.92 1.57
CA GLN A 188 27.31 -16.63 2.15
C GLN A 188 28.44 -16.76 1.11
N ASN A 189 28.23 -17.55 0.05
CA ASN A 189 29.09 -17.59 -1.12
C ASN A 189 28.73 -16.43 -2.09
N SER A 190 29.64 -15.48 -2.26
CA SER A 190 29.46 -14.29 -3.11
C SER A 190 29.22 -14.63 -4.58
N SER A 191 29.85 -15.68 -5.13
CA SER A 191 29.60 -16.14 -6.50
C SER A 191 28.16 -16.62 -6.70
N LYS A 192 27.54 -17.21 -5.68
CA LYS A 192 26.12 -17.57 -5.72
C LYS A 192 25.21 -16.34 -5.68
N VAL A 193 25.57 -15.31 -4.91
CA VAL A 193 24.86 -14.02 -4.90
C VAL A 193 24.87 -13.39 -6.30
N LEU A 194 26.05 -13.24 -6.90
CA LEU A 194 26.19 -12.70 -8.25
C LEU A 194 25.39 -13.51 -9.29
N SER A 195 25.47 -14.84 -9.24
CA SER A 195 24.76 -15.73 -10.15
C SER A 195 23.24 -15.56 -10.07
N VAL A 196 22.68 -15.46 -8.86
CA VAL A 196 21.24 -15.27 -8.66
C VAL A 196 20.79 -13.89 -9.14
N LEU A 197 21.54 -12.82 -8.85
CA LEU A 197 21.21 -11.49 -9.35
C LEU A 197 21.26 -11.44 -10.87
N LYS A 198 22.32 -12.00 -11.50
CA LYS A 198 22.40 -12.15 -12.96
C LYS A 198 21.23 -12.93 -13.54
N LYS A 199 20.76 -13.98 -12.86
CA LYS A 199 19.58 -14.74 -13.29
C LYS A 199 18.32 -13.86 -13.32
N TYR A 200 18.13 -12.99 -12.34
CA TYR A 200 16.98 -12.06 -12.34
C TYR A 200 17.10 -10.99 -13.43
N ILE A 201 18.31 -10.43 -13.61
CA ILE A 201 18.60 -9.47 -14.69
C ILE A 201 18.30 -10.11 -16.05
N LYS A 202 18.81 -11.32 -16.34
CA LYS A 202 18.53 -12.03 -17.59
C LYS A 202 17.05 -12.32 -17.82
N LYS A 203 16.29 -12.61 -16.76
CA LYS A 203 14.84 -12.79 -16.86
C LYS A 203 14.14 -11.50 -17.26
N LEU A 204 14.55 -10.37 -16.68
CA LEU A 204 14.06 -9.04 -17.06
C LEU A 204 14.46 -8.70 -18.49
N GLU A 205 15.70 -8.97 -18.88
CA GLU A 205 16.22 -8.75 -20.22
C GLU A 205 15.35 -9.45 -21.27
N ALA A 206 15.12 -10.75 -21.10
CA ALA A 206 14.31 -11.58 -21.99
C ALA A 206 12.78 -11.30 -21.90
N PHE A 207 12.33 -10.44 -20.98
CA PHE A 207 10.91 -10.17 -20.82
C PHE A 207 10.42 -9.12 -21.82
N GLU A 208 9.56 -9.53 -22.74
CA GLU A 208 8.98 -8.67 -23.79
C GLU A 208 7.57 -8.15 -23.45
N GLY A 209 7.05 -8.50 -22.27
CA GLY A 209 5.70 -8.19 -21.84
C GLY A 209 4.74 -9.36 -21.95
N VAL A 210 3.58 -9.24 -21.30
CA VAL A 210 2.47 -10.18 -21.42
C VAL A 210 1.16 -9.42 -21.27
N ASN A 211 0.07 -9.98 -21.82
CA ASN A 211 -1.27 -9.52 -21.51
C ASN A 211 -1.90 -10.49 -20.52
N ARG A 212 -2.00 -10.10 -19.24
CA ARG A 212 -2.52 -10.97 -18.18
C ARG A 212 -3.23 -10.16 -17.10
N GLY A 213 -4.36 -10.67 -16.62
CA GLY A 213 -5.10 -10.04 -15.51
C GLY A 213 -5.61 -8.64 -15.83
N GLY A 214 -5.93 -8.35 -17.09
CA GLY A 214 -6.39 -7.02 -17.54
C GLY A 214 -5.27 -5.99 -17.70
N ILE A 215 -4.02 -6.34 -17.42
CA ILE A 215 -2.85 -5.48 -17.60
C ILE A 215 -2.07 -5.97 -18.80
N ASN A 216 -1.85 -5.07 -19.75
CA ASN A 216 -1.09 -5.35 -20.97
C ASN A 216 0.24 -4.59 -20.96
N THR A 217 1.34 -5.35 -20.86
CA THR A 217 2.72 -4.84 -20.92
C THR A 217 3.43 -5.12 -22.25
N THR A 218 2.75 -5.66 -23.26
CA THR A 218 3.33 -5.93 -24.59
C THR A 218 3.34 -4.69 -25.50
N GLY A 219 3.94 -4.82 -26.69
CA GLY A 219 3.84 -3.82 -27.76
C GLY A 219 4.65 -2.55 -27.51
N GLY A 220 5.85 -2.67 -26.97
CA GLY A 220 6.74 -1.52 -26.73
C GLY A 220 6.33 -0.61 -25.57
N LYS A 221 5.36 -1.03 -24.76
CA LYS A 221 4.91 -0.26 -23.58
C LYS A 221 5.96 -0.23 -22.45
N ILE A 222 6.92 -1.14 -22.47
CA ILE A 222 8.02 -1.18 -21.51
C ILE A 222 9.11 -0.23 -22.02
N THR A 223 9.28 0.89 -21.34
CA THR A 223 10.31 1.90 -21.64
C THR A 223 11.54 1.74 -20.77
N GLU A 224 11.38 1.19 -19.56
CA GLU A 224 12.47 0.97 -18.60
C GLU A 224 12.23 -0.35 -17.86
N LYS A 225 13.32 -1.05 -17.53
CA LYS A 225 13.31 -2.27 -16.72
C LYS A 225 14.14 -2.06 -15.47
N VAL A 226 13.56 -2.38 -14.31
CA VAL A 226 14.17 -2.17 -13.00
C VAL A 226 14.15 -3.47 -12.21
N LEU A 227 15.27 -3.81 -11.58
CA LEU A 227 15.37 -4.83 -10.56
C LEU A 227 15.53 -4.16 -9.19
N GLU A 228 14.54 -4.30 -8.32
CA GLU A 228 14.57 -3.83 -6.92
C GLU A 228 14.88 -5.02 -6.00
N VAL A 229 15.97 -4.94 -5.24
CA VAL A 229 16.42 -6.02 -4.36
C VAL A 229 16.55 -5.57 -2.91
N GLY A 230 15.76 -6.18 -2.03
CA GLY A 230 15.90 -6.03 -0.58
C GLY A 230 16.91 -7.02 0.00
N VAL A 231 17.90 -6.54 0.76
CA VAL A 231 18.91 -7.35 1.45
C VAL A 231 18.98 -7.01 2.94
N PRO A 232 19.37 -7.95 3.83
CA PRO A 232 19.53 -7.66 5.25
C PRO A 232 20.80 -6.84 5.48
N LYS A 233 20.90 -6.23 6.66
CA LYS A 233 22.17 -5.67 7.14
C LYS A 233 23.23 -6.75 7.31
N GLY A 234 24.50 -6.35 7.24
CA GLY A 234 25.64 -7.24 7.54
C GLY A 234 26.15 -8.04 6.35
N ALA A 235 26.05 -7.50 5.13
CA ALA A 235 26.72 -8.08 3.97
C ALA A 235 28.25 -8.05 4.15
N SER A 236 28.93 -9.14 3.81
CA SER A 236 30.40 -9.17 3.78
C SER A 236 30.95 -8.38 2.58
N ALA A 237 32.23 -7.99 2.64
CA ALA A 237 32.88 -7.29 1.52
C ALA A 237 32.74 -8.04 0.19
N ALA A 238 32.94 -9.36 0.20
CA ALA A 238 32.79 -10.19 -1.01
C ALA A 238 31.34 -10.22 -1.53
N GLN A 239 30.34 -10.17 -0.66
CA GLN A 239 28.93 -10.09 -1.07
C GLN A 239 28.60 -8.71 -1.65
N VAL A 240 29.17 -7.63 -1.10
CA VAL A 240 29.03 -6.27 -1.63
C VAL A 240 29.66 -6.17 -3.02
N GLU A 241 30.86 -6.71 -3.22
CA GLU A 241 31.51 -6.79 -4.54
C GLU A 241 30.66 -7.56 -5.56
N ALA A 242 30.08 -8.69 -5.15
CA ALA A 242 29.16 -9.46 -6.00
C ALA A 242 27.89 -8.67 -6.37
N ILE A 243 27.36 -7.88 -5.44
CA ILE A 243 26.21 -7.00 -5.70
C ILE A 243 26.61 -5.90 -6.69
N GLN A 244 27.73 -5.23 -6.48
CA GLN A 244 28.24 -4.17 -7.37
C GLN A 244 28.49 -4.71 -8.79
N ALA A 245 29.07 -5.92 -8.91
CA ALA A 245 29.25 -6.58 -10.19
C ALA A 245 27.91 -6.89 -10.90
N ALA A 246 26.86 -7.21 -10.13
CA ALA A 246 25.52 -7.41 -10.69
C ALA A 246 24.87 -6.09 -11.13
N VAL A 247 25.07 -5.01 -10.37
CA VAL A 247 24.59 -3.66 -10.74
C VAL A 247 25.22 -3.21 -12.05
N LYS A 248 26.56 -3.32 -12.16
CA LYS A 248 27.29 -2.99 -13.39
C LYS A 248 26.80 -3.82 -14.59
N TYR A 249 26.62 -5.13 -14.41
CA TYR A 249 26.08 -5.99 -15.46
C TYR A 249 24.65 -5.58 -15.87
N GLY A 250 23.82 -5.16 -14.91
CA GLY A 250 22.49 -4.63 -15.20
C GLY A 250 22.56 -3.39 -16.10
N GLU A 251 23.41 -2.42 -15.75
CA GLU A 251 23.62 -1.20 -16.55
C GLU A 251 24.07 -1.53 -17.98
N GLU A 252 25.00 -2.48 -18.14
CA GLU A 252 25.49 -2.95 -19.45
C GLU A 252 24.37 -3.48 -20.36
N VAL A 253 23.33 -4.09 -19.79
CA VAL A 253 22.18 -4.64 -20.54
C VAL A 253 20.92 -3.76 -20.46
N GLY A 254 21.05 -2.51 -20.00
CA GLY A 254 19.94 -1.55 -19.94
C GLY A 254 18.90 -1.86 -18.84
N ILE A 255 19.31 -2.52 -17.77
CA ILE A 255 18.47 -2.86 -16.61
C ILE A 255 19.00 -2.15 -15.37
N LYS A 256 18.19 -1.25 -14.80
CA LYS A 256 18.55 -0.55 -13.57
C LYS A 256 18.43 -1.51 -12.37
N VAL A 257 19.50 -1.65 -11.59
CA VAL A 257 19.51 -2.53 -10.40
C VAL A 257 19.61 -1.66 -9.15
N ASN A 258 18.55 -1.65 -8.35
CA ASN A 258 18.49 -0.94 -7.08
C ASN A 258 18.59 -1.94 -5.93
N VAL A 259 19.55 -1.76 -5.03
CA VAL A 259 19.71 -2.61 -3.86
C VAL A 259 19.48 -1.80 -2.59
N ARG A 260 18.60 -2.31 -1.72
CA ARG A 260 18.18 -1.63 -0.50
C ARG A 260 18.42 -2.52 0.70
N ILE A 261 18.97 -1.93 1.74
CA ILE A 261 19.06 -2.56 3.05
C ILE A 261 17.69 -2.44 3.71
N VAL A 262 17.08 -3.57 4.04
CA VAL A 262 15.75 -3.64 4.67
C VAL A 262 15.92 -4.16 6.09
N LYS A 263 15.16 -3.60 7.04
CA LYS A 263 15.10 -4.12 8.41
C LYS A 263 14.18 -5.32 8.49
#